data_AF-A0AAV4WKD9-F1
#
_entry.id   AF-A0AAV4WKD9-F1
#
_cell.length_a   1.000
_cell.length_b   1.000
_cell.length_c   1.000
_cell.angle_alpha   90.00
_cell.angle_beta   90.00
_cell.angle_gamma   90.00
#
_symmetry.space_group_name_H-M   'P 1'
#
loop_
_entity.id
_entity.type
_entity.pdbx_description
1 polymer ?
#
loop_
_entity_poly.entity_id
_entity_poly.type
_entity_poly.pdbx_seq_one_letter_code
_entity_poly.pdbx_strand_id
1 'polypeptide(L)'
;MKLPTIPSVTAIRTCQNMKLPTIPSVTAIRTCQNMKLPTIPSVTAIRTCQNMKLPTIPSVTAIRTCQNMKLPTIPSVTAIRTCQNMKLPTIPSVTAIRTCQNMKLPTIPSVTSIRTCQNMKLPTIPSVTAIRTCQNMKLPTIPSVAAIRTCQNMKLPTIPSVTALRTCQNMKLPTIPSETAIRTCQNMKLPTIPRATAIRIWQNMKILTIPSVTAIRI
;
A
#
# COMPACT_ATOMS: atom_id res chain seq x y z
N MET A 1 23.50 -37.24 11.57
CA MET A 1 22.78 -36.76 12.77
C MET A 1 21.77 -35.69 12.31
N LYS A 2 20.48 -36.01 12.25
CA LYS A 2 19.44 -35.00 11.97
C LYS A 2 19.27 -34.18 13.26
N LEU A 3 19.44 -32.86 13.19
CA LEU A 3 19.07 -31.98 14.30
C LEU A 3 17.59 -32.23 14.65
N PRO A 4 17.21 -32.32 15.94
CA PRO A 4 15.81 -32.42 16.31
C PRO A 4 15.04 -31.21 15.77
N THR A 5 13.89 -31.46 15.13
CA THR A 5 12.98 -30.43 14.66
C THR A 5 12.47 -29.63 15.86
N ILE A 6 12.93 -28.37 15.99
CA ILE A 6 12.38 -27.43 16.97
C ILE A 6 10.97 -27.05 16.48
N PRO A 7 9.89 -27.41 17.19
CA PRO A 7 8.52 -27.23 16.70
C PRO A 7 8.11 -25.75 16.62
N SER A 8 8.63 -24.91 17.52
CA SER A 8 8.33 -23.48 17.58
C SER A 8 9.48 -22.70 18.20
N VAL A 9 9.78 -21.52 17.66
CA VAL A 9 10.73 -20.58 18.25
C VAL A 9 9.96 -19.36 18.76
N THR A 10 9.97 -19.14 20.08
CA THR A 10 9.28 -18.00 20.69
C THR A 10 9.84 -16.67 20.20
N ALA A 11 11.16 -16.55 20.08
CA ALA A 11 11.77 -15.34 19.54
C ALA A 11 13.13 -15.58 18.93
N ILE A 12 13.38 -14.92 17.81
CA ILE A 12 14.71 -14.67 17.26
C ILE A 12 15.04 -13.22 17.61
N ARG A 13 16.11 -12.99 18.40
CA ARG A 13 16.49 -11.67 18.90
C ARG A 13 17.95 -11.39 18.60
N THR A 14 18.27 -10.12 18.31
CA THR A 14 19.65 -9.60 18.26
C THR A 14 20.56 -10.47 17.40
N CYS A 15 20.19 -10.62 16.12
CA CYS A 15 20.92 -11.46 15.17
C CYS A 15 21.59 -10.61 14.12
N GLN A 16 22.83 -10.96 13.77
CA GLN A 16 23.56 -10.37 12.66
C GLN A 16 24.10 -11.49 11.77
N ASN A 17 23.99 -11.31 10.44
CA ASN A 17 24.57 -12.20 9.43
C ASN A 17 24.18 -13.68 9.58
N MET A 18 22.91 -13.93 9.95
CA MET A 18 22.42 -15.28 10.23
C MET A 18 21.70 -15.92 9.05
N LYS A 19 21.96 -17.22 8.88
CA LYS A 19 21.20 -18.12 8.03
C LYS A 19 20.60 -19.21 8.91
N LEU A 20 19.29 -19.19 9.09
CA LEU A 20 18.60 -20.16 9.95
C LEU A 20 18.22 -21.44 9.18
N PRO A 21 18.11 -22.59 9.87
CA PRO A 21 17.45 -23.80 9.34
C PRO A 21 15.92 -23.63 9.35
N THR A 22 15.20 -24.50 8.64
CA THR A 22 13.73 -24.46 8.56
C THR A 22 13.12 -24.52 9.96
N ILE A 23 12.28 -23.54 10.32
CA ILE A 23 11.59 -23.46 11.61
C ILE A 23 10.07 -23.44 11.32
N PRO A 24 9.26 -24.33 11.93
CA PRO A 24 7.82 -24.41 11.63
C PRO A 24 7.03 -23.17 12.07
N SER A 25 7.40 -22.52 13.18
CA SER A 25 6.76 -21.27 13.60
C SER A 25 7.69 -20.36 14.38
N VAL A 26 7.57 -19.05 14.17
CA VAL A 26 8.30 -18.03 14.93
C VAL A 26 7.34 -16.97 15.44
N THR A 27 7.20 -16.81 16.76
CA THR A 27 6.30 -15.76 17.27
C THR A 27 6.84 -14.36 16.98
N ALA A 28 8.15 -14.13 17.15
CA ALA A 28 8.72 -12.82 16.87
C ALA A 28 10.17 -12.87 16.33
N ILE A 29 10.44 -12.04 15.33
CA ILE A 29 11.78 -11.69 14.87
C ILE A 29 12.02 -10.23 15.27
N ARG A 30 13.06 -9.97 16.08
CA ARG A 30 13.32 -8.65 16.66
C ARG A 30 14.79 -8.27 16.54
N THR A 31 15.06 -7.06 16.07
CA THR A 31 16.40 -6.46 16.10
C THR A 31 17.40 -7.32 15.33
N CYS A 32 17.12 -7.57 14.05
CA CYS A 32 17.93 -8.42 13.20
C CYS A 32 18.47 -7.68 11.98
N GLN A 33 19.71 -7.98 11.60
CA GLN A 33 20.38 -7.40 10.43
C GLN A 33 20.92 -8.51 9.53
N ASN A 34 20.81 -8.34 8.21
CA ASN A 34 21.37 -9.23 7.19
C ASN A 34 20.92 -10.70 7.37
N MET A 35 19.62 -10.90 7.56
CA MET A 35 19.05 -12.24 7.74
C MET A 35 18.68 -12.86 6.39
N LYS A 36 19.10 -14.11 6.20
CA LYS A 36 18.53 -15.00 5.17
C LYS A 36 17.79 -16.13 5.86
N LEU A 37 16.48 -16.00 5.92
CA LEU A 37 15.62 -16.98 6.54
C LEU A 37 15.25 -18.08 5.52
N PRO A 38 15.00 -19.31 5.95
CA PRO A 38 14.35 -20.35 5.14
C PRO A 38 12.82 -20.17 5.16
N THR A 39 12.06 -21.10 4.58
CA THR A 39 10.60 -21.09 4.65
C THR A 39 10.18 -21.20 6.11
N ILE A 40 9.37 -20.23 6.59
CA ILE A 40 8.78 -20.25 7.93
C ILE A 40 7.26 -20.19 7.75
N PRO A 41 6.52 -21.26 8.09
CA PRO A 41 5.07 -21.33 7.92
C PRO A 41 4.29 -20.19 8.59
N SER A 42 4.75 -19.64 9.71
CA SER A 42 4.06 -18.53 10.38
C SER A 42 5.03 -17.63 11.14
N VAL A 43 4.87 -16.32 10.96
CA VAL A 43 5.57 -15.30 11.75
C VAL A 43 4.60 -14.27 12.29
N THR A 44 4.36 -14.23 13.60
CA THR A 44 3.40 -13.24 14.15
C THR A 44 3.92 -11.81 13.97
N ALA A 45 5.19 -11.54 14.28
CA ALA A 45 5.74 -10.19 14.17
C ALA A 45 7.20 -10.13 13.70
N ILE A 46 7.47 -9.22 12.77
CA ILE A 46 8.81 -8.78 12.37
C ILE A 46 8.98 -7.34 12.83
N ARG A 47 9.98 -7.07 13.68
CA ARG A 47 10.21 -5.74 14.28
C ARG A 47 11.67 -5.34 14.20
N THR A 48 11.94 -4.10 13.80
CA THR A 48 13.29 -3.50 13.83
C THR A 48 14.29 -4.37 13.06
N CYS A 49 14.03 -4.58 11.78
CA CYS A 49 14.83 -5.47 10.94
C CYS A 49 15.39 -4.73 9.72
N GLN A 50 16.62 -5.05 9.34
CA GLN A 50 17.29 -4.47 8.18
C GLN A 50 17.84 -5.56 7.27
N ASN A 51 17.75 -5.35 5.95
CA ASN A 51 18.32 -6.22 4.92
C ASN A 51 17.87 -7.69 5.05
N MET A 52 16.57 -7.94 5.23
CA MET A 52 16.07 -9.32 5.26
C MET A 52 15.65 -9.83 3.89
N LYS A 53 16.00 -11.09 3.62
CA LYS A 53 15.49 -11.88 2.50
C LYS A 53 14.72 -13.08 3.03
N LEU A 54 13.44 -13.14 2.70
CA LEU A 54 12.49 -14.15 3.16
C LEU A 54 12.00 -15.00 1.96
N PRO A 55 11.97 -16.35 2.03
CA PRO A 55 11.70 -17.19 0.85
C PRO A 55 10.25 -17.68 0.70
N THR A 56 9.45 -17.84 1.75
CA THR A 56 7.97 -17.86 1.76
C THR A 56 7.50 -17.78 3.22
N ILE A 57 6.52 -16.91 3.53
CA ILE A 57 5.82 -16.92 4.83
C ILE A 57 4.31 -16.91 4.56
N PRO A 58 3.57 -17.99 4.87
CA PRO A 58 2.12 -18.06 4.73
C PRO A 58 1.33 -16.97 5.47
N SER A 59 1.77 -16.50 6.64
CA SER A 59 1.10 -15.40 7.32
C SER A 59 2.06 -14.52 8.14
N VAL A 60 1.86 -13.20 8.04
CA VAL A 60 2.55 -12.23 8.89
C VAL A 60 1.56 -11.26 9.50
N THR A 61 1.36 -11.28 10.81
CA THR A 61 0.41 -10.32 11.43
C THR A 61 0.93 -8.89 11.33
N ALA A 62 2.20 -8.64 11.66
CA ALA A 62 2.75 -7.29 11.64
C ALA A 62 4.21 -7.19 11.20
N ILE A 63 4.49 -6.22 10.33
CA ILE A 63 5.83 -5.78 9.96
C ILE A 63 5.99 -4.34 10.44
N ARG A 64 6.97 -4.09 11.30
CA ARG A 64 7.18 -2.79 11.94
C ARG A 64 8.65 -2.36 11.89
N THR A 65 8.91 -1.12 11.52
CA THR A 65 10.25 -0.52 11.60
C THR A 65 11.28 -1.36 10.82
N CYS A 66 11.02 -1.55 9.53
CA CYS A 66 11.86 -2.40 8.68
C CYS A 66 12.43 -1.65 7.48
N GLN A 67 13.65 -1.99 7.09
CA GLN A 67 14.33 -1.38 5.95
C GLN A 67 14.90 -2.46 5.02
N ASN A 68 14.86 -2.19 3.71
CA ASN A 68 15.44 -3.04 2.66
C ASN A 68 14.95 -4.50 2.74
N MET A 69 13.65 -4.69 2.88
CA MET A 69 13.07 -6.03 2.93
C MET A 69 12.73 -6.52 1.52
N LYS A 70 13.19 -7.72 1.21
CA LYS A 70 12.69 -8.50 0.07
C LYS A 70 11.87 -9.66 0.60
N LEU A 71 10.56 -9.48 0.54
CA LEU A 71 9.59 -10.46 1.00
C LEU A 71 9.19 -11.39 -0.16
N PRO A 72 8.75 -12.62 0.13
CA PRO A 72 8.15 -13.56 -0.82
C PRO A 72 6.62 -13.38 -0.82
N THR A 73 5.88 -14.26 -1.49
CA THR A 73 4.42 -14.26 -1.41
C THR A 73 3.99 -14.44 0.05
N ILE A 74 3.17 -13.52 0.55
CA ILE A 74 2.58 -13.60 1.90
C ILE A 74 1.08 -13.55 1.74
N PRO A 75 0.35 -14.67 1.94
CA PRO A 75 -1.11 -14.74 1.85
C PRO A 75 -1.88 -13.67 2.62
N SER A 76 -1.38 -13.22 3.78
CA SER A 76 -2.03 -12.13 4.52
C SER A 76 -1.05 -11.31 5.35
N VAL A 77 -1.22 -9.98 5.31
CA VAL A 77 -0.51 -9.06 6.22
C VAL A 77 -1.49 -8.11 6.87
N THR A 78 -1.68 -8.19 8.19
CA THR A 78 -2.60 -7.26 8.86
C THR A 78 -2.06 -5.82 8.82
N ALA A 79 -0.79 -5.62 9.15
CA ALA A 79 -0.22 -4.27 9.18
C ALA A 79 1.25 -4.18 8.74
N ILE A 80 1.52 -3.20 7.87
CA ILE A 80 2.88 -2.73 7.54
C ILE A 80 3.02 -1.30 8.09
N ARG A 81 3.99 -1.08 8.97
CA ARG A 81 4.19 0.22 9.65
C ARG A 81 5.65 0.64 9.63
N THR A 82 5.92 1.90 9.30
CA THR A 82 7.25 2.51 9.41
C THR A 82 8.29 1.70 8.62
N CYS A 83 8.06 1.56 7.31
CA CYS A 83 8.89 0.70 6.46
C CYS A 83 9.50 1.48 5.29
N GLN A 84 10.73 1.14 4.91
CA GLN A 84 11.43 1.77 3.79
C GLN A 84 12.01 0.71 2.83
N ASN A 85 11.97 0.99 1.53
CA ASN A 85 12.56 0.16 0.48
C ASN A 85 12.05 -1.29 0.52
N MET A 86 10.73 -1.47 0.56
CA MET A 86 10.12 -2.80 0.57
C MET A 86 9.81 -3.26 -0.86
N LYS A 87 10.17 -4.51 -1.16
CA LYS A 87 9.71 -5.21 -2.36
C LYS A 87 8.89 -6.43 -1.95
N LEU A 88 7.60 -6.41 -2.32
CA LEU A 88 6.65 -7.49 -2.06
C LEU A 88 6.21 -8.12 -3.40
N PRO A 89 6.03 -9.45 -3.52
CA PRO A 89 5.75 -10.13 -4.79
C PRO A 89 4.33 -10.70 -4.95
N THR A 90 3.58 -11.01 -3.87
CA THR A 90 2.09 -11.13 -3.86
C THR A 90 1.58 -11.02 -2.43
N ILE A 91 0.54 -10.20 -2.16
CA ILE A 91 -0.18 -10.21 -0.88
C ILE A 91 -1.70 -10.18 -1.16
N PRO A 92 -2.44 -11.27 -0.93
CA PRO A 92 -3.89 -11.31 -1.08
C PRO A 92 -4.67 -10.27 -0.25
N SER A 93 -4.22 -9.91 0.95
CA SER A 93 -4.90 -8.86 1.73
C SER A 93 -3.94 -8.07 2.63
N VAL A 94 -4.12 -6.74 2.65
CA VAL A 94 -3.45 -5.84 3.60
C VAL A 94 -4.44 -4.93 4.28
N THR A 95 -4.61 -5.04 5.60
CA THR A 95 -5.54 -4.13 6.31
C THR A 95 -5.00 -2.70 6.34
N ALA A 96 -3.71 -2.51 6.69
CA ALA A 96 -3.15 -1.16 6.81
C ALA A 96 -1.68 -1.06 6.38
N ILE A 97 -1.40 -0.04 5.56
CA ILE A 97 -0.05 0.44 5.25
C ILE A 97 0.08 1.84 5.83
N ARG A 98 1.05 2.05 6.74
CA ARG A 98 1.23 3.32 7.45
C ARG A 98 2.70 3.73 7.45
N THR A 99 2.98 5.00 7.13
CA THR A 99 4.32 5.59 7.25
C THR A 99 5.35 4.80 6.45
N CYS A 100 5.17 4.72 5.13
CA CYS A 100 6.02 3.89 4.26
C CYS A 100 6.65 4.71 3.14
N GLN A 101 7.88 4.37 2.76
CA GLN A 101 8.61 5.02 1.67
C GLN A 101 9.18 3.98 0.70
N ASN A 102 9.17 4.31 -0.59
CA ASN A 102 9.75 3.49 -1.65
C ASN A 102 9.22 2.05 -1.65
N MET A 103 7.90 1.90 -1.64
CA MET A 103 7.26 0.58 -1.70
C MET A 103 6.99 0.19 -3.15
N LYS A 104 7.43 -1.01 -3.52
CA LYS A 104 6.96 -1.67 -4.73
C LYS A 104 6.10 -2.86 -4.32
N LEU A 105 4.79 -2.68 -4.48
CA LEU A 105 3.82 -3.72 -4.20
C LEU A 105 3.46 -4.48 -5.51
N PRO A 106 3.10 -5.75 -5.39
CA PRO A 106 2.49 -6.59 -6.43
C PRO A 106 0.95 -6.58 -6.25
N THR A 107 0.19 -7.37 -7.01
CA THR A 107 -1.28 -7.38 -6.92
C THR A 107 -1.73 -7.57 -5.47
N ILE A 108 -2.59 -6.66 -4.99
CA ILE A 108 -3.22 -6.77 -3.67
C ILE A 108 -4.74 -6.71 -3.89
N PRO A 109 -5.47 -7.82 -3.75
CA PRO A 109 -6.93 -7.87 -3.86
C PRO A 109 -7.67 -6.83 -3.00
N SER A 110 -7.20 -6.52 -1.79
CA SER A 110 -7.83 -5.50 -0.96
C SER A 110 -6.87 -4.78 -0.03
N VAL A 111 -7.01 -3.44 0.05
CA VAL A 111 -6.32 -2.61 1.04
C VAL A 111 -7.31 -1.71 1.77
N THR A 112 -7.50 -1.90 3.08
CA THR A 112 -8.43 -1.02 3.81
C THR A 112 -7.88 0.39 3.92
N SER A 113 -6.60 0.58 4.25
CA SER A 113 -6.05 1.93 4.39
C SER A 113 -4.58 2.08 4.01
N ILE A 114 -4.29 3.15 3.29
CA ILE A 114 -2.93 3.64 2.99
C ILE A 114 -2.79 5.04 3.60
N ARG A 115 -1.83 5.22 4.51
CA ARG A 115 -1.64 6.48 5.24
C ARG A 115 -0.17 6.88 5.26
N THR A 116 0.11 8.15 4.97
CA THR A 116 1.46 8.75 5.11
C THR A 116 2.48 7.97 4.30
N CYS A 117 2.34 7.94 2.98
CA CYS A 117 3.19 7.14 2.10
C CYS A 117 3.85 7.98 1.00
N GLN A 118 5.09 7.65 0.65
CA GLN A 118 5.84 8.33 -0.42
C GLN A 118 6.42 7.31 -1.41
N ASN A 119 6.41 7.65 -2.70
CA ASN A 119 6.99 6.84 -3.77
C ASN A 119 6.42 5.42 -3.79
N MET A 120 5.10 5.32 -3.91
CA MET A 120 4.39 4.04 -3.96
C MET A 120 4.16 3.63 -5.42
N LYS A 121 4.62 2.44 -5.78
CA LYS A 121 4.18 1.76 -7.00
C LYS A 121 3.30 0.57 -6.61
N LEU A 122 1.99 0.77 -6.77
CA LEU A 122 0.97 -0.24 -6.56
C LEU A 122 0.57 -0.78 -7.94
N PRO A 123 0.25 -2.07 -8.11
CA PRO A 123 -0.43 -2.59 -9.29
C PRO A 123 -1.93 -2.67 -8.98
N THR A 124 -2.70 -3.43 -9.77
CA THR A 124 -4.16 -3.55 -9.60
C THR A 124 -4.55 -3.82 -8.15
N ILE A 125 -5.38 -2.94 -7.58
CA ILE A 125 -6.01 -3.14 -6.27
C ILE A 125 -7.52 -3.05 -6.49
N PRO A 126 -8.27 -4.17 -6.40
CA PRO A 126 -9.72 -4.19 -6.54
C PRO A 126 -10.46 -3.17 -5.67
N SER A 127 -10.04 -2.97 -4.42
CA SER A 127 -10.67 -1.97 -3.54
C SER A 127 -9.71 -1.32 -2.56
N VAL A 128 -9.83 0.01 -2.42
CA VAL A 128 -9.15 0.78 -1.36
C VAL A 128 -10.16 1.64 -0.62
N THR A 129 -10.33 1.44 0.69
CA THR A 129 -11.28 2.29 1.44
C THR A 129 -10.75 3.72 1.58
N ALA A 130 -9.48 3.90 1.97
CA ALA A 130 -8.93 5.24 2.17
C ALA A 130 -7.45 5.37 1.82
N ILE A 131 -7.13 6.44 1.09
CA ILE A 131 -5.77 6.93 0.84
C ILE A 131 -5.64 8.32 1.50
N ARG A 132 -4.66 8.49 2.38
CA ARG A 132 -4.46 9.75 3.12
C ARG A 132 -2.99 10.16 3.14
N THR A 133 -2.70 11.42 2.86
CA THR A 133 -1.36 12.01 3.00
C THR A 133 -0.33 11.21 2.19
N CYS A 134 -0.46 11.21 0.87
CA CYS A 134 0.40 10.42 -0.01
C CYS A 134 1.06 11.28 -1.09
N GLN A 135 2.30 10.94 -1.45
CA GLN A 135 3.06 11.64 -2.49
C GLN A 135 3.64 10.64 -3.50
N ASN A 136 3.65 11.01 -4.78
CA ASN A 136 4.24 10.24 -5.86
C ASN A 136 3.70 8.80 -5.93
N MET A 137 2.39 8.67 -6.11
CA MET A 137 1.76 7.35 -6.27
C MET A 137 1.46 7.02 -7.72
N LYS A 138 1.83 5.81 -8.14
CA LYS A 138 1.44 5.24 -9.42
C LYS A 138 0.60 4.00 -9.17
N LEU A 139 -0.67 4.04 -9.59
CA LEU A 139 -1.64 2.95 -9.40
C LEU A 139 -2.31 2.67 -10.77
N PRO A 140 -2.09 1.51 -11.42
CA PRO A 140 -2.55 1.27 -12.79
C PRO A 140 -4.04 0.99 -12.89
N THR A 141 -4.66 0.36 -11.89
CA THR A 141 -6.10 0.05 -11.89
C THR A 141 -6.62 -0.03 -10.47
N ILE A 142 -7.65 0.75 -10.13
CA ILE A 142 -8.44 0.54 -8.91
C ILE A 142 -9.92 0.62 -9.26
N PRO A 143 -10.69 -0.48 -9.15
CA PRO A 143 -12.13 -0.49 -9.33
C PRO A 143 -12.90 0.48 -8.40
N SER A 144 -12.49 0.61 -7.13
CA SER A 144 -13.13 1.55 -6.20
C SER A 144 -12.20 2.15 -5.15
N VAL A 145 -12.30 3.48 -4.97
CA VAL A 145 -11.69 4.20 -3.85
C VAL A 145 -12.72 5.06 -3.13
N ALA A 146 -13.04 4.77 -1.86
CA ALA A 146 -14.06 5.58 -1.16
C ALA A 146 -13.55 7.00 -0.85
N ALA A 147 -12.29 7.17 -0.43
CA ALA A 147 -11.75 8.51 -0.16
C ALA A 147 -10.26 8.65 -0.44
N ILE A 148 -9.89 9.76 -1.09
CA ILE A 148 -8.51 10.24 -1.24
C ILE A 148 -8.42 11.63 -0.61
N ARG A 149 -7.47 11.81 0.31
CA ARG A 149 -7.25 13.07 1.03
C ARG A 149 -5.77 13.44 1.02
N THR A 150 -5.45 14.73 0.87
CA THR A 150 -4.08 15.26 0.99
C THR A 150 -3.07 14.51 0.13
N CYS A 151 -3.26 14.49 -1.18
CA CYS A 151 -2.39 13.72 -2.08
C CYS A 151 -1.72 14.59 -3.15
N GLN A 152 -0.47 14.26 -3.50
CA GLN A 152 0.29 14.97 -4.54
C GLN A 152 0.89 13.99 -5.54
N ASN A 153 0.91 14.38 -6.82
CA ASN A 153 1.53 13.63 -7.92
C ASN A 153 1.01 12.19 -8.03
N MET A 154 -0.31 12.00 -8.18
CA MET A 154 -0.86 10.67 -8.44
C MET A 154 -1.21 10.45 -9.90
N LYS A 155 -0.83 9.27 -10.40
CA LYS A 155 -1.20 8.77 -11.72
C LYS A 155 -2.11 7.56 -11.55
N LEU A 156 -3.38 7.70 -11.92
CA LEU A 156 -4.38 6.64 -11.89
C LEU A 156 -5.03 6.49 -13.29
N PRO A 157 -4.65 5.50 -14.11
CA PRO A 157 -5.15 5.31 -15.46
C PRO A 157 -6.55 4.69 -15.55
N THR A 158 -7.12 4.15 -14.48
CA THR A 158 -8.51 3.65 -14.51
C THR A 158 -9.08 3.66 -13.08
N ILE A 159 -10.15 4.43 -12.86
CA ILE A 159 -10.96 4.33 -11.64
C ILE A 159 -12.45 4.36 -11.99
N PRO A 160 -13.16 3.24 -11.89
CA PRO A 160 -14.61 3.17 -12.03
C PRO A 160 -15.41 3.89 -10.94
N SER A 161 -14.84 4.16 -9.76
CA SER A 161 -15.54 4.94 -8.72
C SER A 161 -14.61 5.62 -7.70
N VAL A 162 -14.82 6.92 -7.49
CA VAL A 162 -14.25 7.67 -6.35
C VAL A 162 -15.32 8.52 -5.69
N THR A 163 -15.61 8.27 -4.41
CA THR A 163 -16.66 9.01 -3.70
C THR A 163 -16.21 10.40 -3.24
N ALA A 164 -14.95 10.54 -2.81
CA ALA A 164 -14.43 11.83 -2.35
C ALA A 164 -12.94 12.07 -2.65
N LEU A 165 -12.65 13.24 -3.23
CA LEU A 165 -11.31 13.80 -3.38
C LEU A 165 -11.21 15.10 -2.59
N ARG A 166 -10.20 15.22 -1.71
CA ARG A 166 -9.94 16.46 -0.97
C ARG A 166 -8.46 16.80 -1.00
N THR A 167 -8.11 18.08 -1.20
CA THR A 167 -6.74 18.60 -1.12
C THR A 167 -5.75 17.79 -1.97
N CYS A 168 -6.01 17.71 -3.28
CA CYS A 168 -5.18 16.93 -4.21
C CYS A 168 -4.47 17.83 -5.24
N GLN A 169 -3.21 17.53 -5.56
CA GLN A 169 -2.44 18.28 -6.56
C GLN A 169 -1.79 17.35 -7.58
N ASN A 170 -1.69 17.79 -8.84
CA ASN A 170 -1.01 17.08 -9.94
C ASN A 170 -1.54 15.65 -10.15
N MET A 171 -2.85 15.54 -10.36
CA MET A 171 -3.53 14.27 -10.57
C MET A 171 -3.81 14.03 -12.05
N LYS A 172 -3.62 12.80 -12.52
CA LYS A 172 -4.07 12.34 -13.84
C LYS A 172 -5.08 11.21 -13.66
N LEU A 173 -6.33 11.45 -14.09
CA LEU A 173 -7.49 10.56 -13.91
C LEU A 173 -8.30 10.54 -15.23
N PRO A 174 -8.33 9.44 -16.00
CA PRO A 174 -8.98 9.44 -17.32
C PRO A 174 -10.50 9.26 -17.29
N THR A 175 -11.08 8.67 -16.24
CA THR A 175 -12.53 8.42 -16.15
C THR A 175 -12.96 8.36 -14.68
N ILE A 176 -14.07 9.02 -14.31
CA ILE A 176 -14.71 8.90 -12.99
C ILE A 176 -16.24 8.81 -13.18
N PRO A 177 -16.83 7.61 -13.19
CA PRO A 177 -18.25 7.38 -13.50
C PRO A 177 -19.29 8.00 -12.57
N SER A 178 -19.10 8.01 -11.24
CA SER A 178 -20.18 8.37 -10.31
C SER A 178 -19.77 8.92 -8.94
N GLU A 179 -20.58 9.86 -8.45
CA GLU A 179 -20.70 10.39 -7.07
C GLU A 179 -19.45 10.97 -6.42
N THR A 180 -18.78 11.92 -7.09
CA THR A 180 -17.57 12.53 -6.54
C THR A 180 -17.83 13.90 -5.90
N ALA A 181 -17.51 14.02 -4.61
CA ALA A 181 -17.25 15.32 -3.99
C ALA A 181 -15.77 15.68 -4.16
N ILE A 182 -15.47 16.73 -4.94
CA ILE A 182 -14.09 17.18 -5.17
C ILE A 182 -13.89 18.57 -4.53
N ARG A 183 -12.93 18.65 -3.62
CA ARG A 183 -12.62 19.90 -2.91
C ARG A 183 -11.12 20.18 -3.01
N THR A 184 -10.80 21.45 -3.28
CA THR A 184 -9.44 22.01 -3.22
C THR A 184 -8.44 21.20 -4.03
N CYS A 185 -8.61 21.18 -5.36
CA CYS A 185 -7.73 20.44 -6.26
C CYS A 185 -7.03 21.35 -7.26
N GLN A 186 -5.75 21.07 -7.55
CA GLN A 186 -4.95 21.85 -8.51
C GLN A 186 -4.27 20.93 -9.53
N ASN A 187 -4.11 21.40 -10.76
CA ASN A 187 -3.42 20.69 -11.84
C ASN A 187 -3.98 19.27 -12.08
N MET A 188 -5.30 19.16 -12.23
CA MET A 188 -5.97 17.89 -12.52
C MET A 188 -6.25 17.76 -14.02
N LYS A 189 -6.00 16.57 -14.58
CA LYS A 189 -6.42 16.20 -15.95
C LYS A 189 -7.52 15.14 -15.86
N LEU A 190 -8.72 15.50 -16.34
CA LEU A 190 -9.96 14.72 -16.21
C LEU A 190 -10.75 14.74 -17.52
N PRO A 191 -10.61 13.76 -18.42
CA PRO A 191 -11.35 13.73 -19.69
C PRO A 191 -12.87 13.73 -19.51
N THR A 192 -13.39 12.89 -18.61
CA THR A 192 -14.85 12.68 -18.50
C THR A 192 -15.30 12.57 -17.05
N ILE A 193 -16.32 13.36 -16.70
CA ILE A 193 -17.03 13.30 -15.40
C ILE A 193 -18.53 13.22 -15.71
N PRO A 194 -19.17 12.05 -15.66
CA PRO A 194 -20.60 11.91 -16.00
C PRO A 194 -21.52 12.63 -15.00
N ARG A 195 -21.15 12.63 -13.71
CA ARG A 195 -21.97 13.19 -12.63
C ARG A 195 -21.14 13.61 -11.41
N ALA A 196 -21.19 14.88 -11.02
CA ALA A 196 -20.56 15.39 -9.79
C ALA A 196 -21.52 16.22 -8.93
N THR A 197 -21.53 15.95 -7.62
CA THR A 197 -22.44 16.59 -6.66
C THR A 197 -21.90 17.93 -6.14
N ALA A 198 -20.58 18.07 -5.99
CA ALA A 198 -19.97 19.32 -5.53
C ALA A 198 -18.50 19.45 -5.96
N ILE A 199 -18.20 20.56 -6.62
CA ILE A 199 -16.87 20.94 -7.10
C ILE A 199 -16.53 22.29 -6.45
N ARG A 200 -15.51 22.36 -5.58
CA ARG A 200 -15.14 23.60 -4.85
C ARG A 200 -13.63 23.90 -4.88
N ILE A 201 -13.27 25.09 -5.36
CA ILE A 201 -11.90 25.66 -5.47
C ILE A 201 -10.97 24.83 -6.35
N TRP A 202 -10.68 25.37 -7.55
CA TRP A 202 -9.93 24.69 -8.60
C TRP A 202 -9.01 25.62 -9.38
N GLN A 203 -7.78 25.17 -9.66
CA GLN A 203 -6.85 25.88 -10.54
C GLN A 203 -6.22 24.91 -11.55
N ASN A 204 -6.06 25.36 -12.80
CA ASN A 204 -5.37 24.66 -13.89
C ASN A 204 -5.95 23.28 -14.22
N MET A 205 -7.24 23.24 -14.54
CA MET A 205 -7.94 22.03 -14.95
C MET A 205 -7.99 21.86 -16.46
N LYS A 206 -7.88 20.62 -16.91
CA LYS A 206 -8.31 20.23 -18.27
C LYS A 206 -9.43 19.21 -18.14
N ILE A 207 -10.67 19.64 -18.36
CA ILE A 207 -11.84 18.78 -18.51
C ILE A 207 -12.25 18.75 -19.97
N LEU A 208 -12.53 17.56 -20.53
CA LEU A 208 -13.03 17.45 -21.91
C LEU A 208 -14.56 17.40 -21.96
N THR A 209 -15.23 16.76 -21.00
CA THR A 209 -16.69 16.58 -21.00
C THR A 209 -17.30 16.53 -19.60
N ILE A 210 -18.43 17.23 -19.41
CA ILE A 210 -19.26 17.21 -18.19
C ILE A 210 -20.74 17.15 -18.58
N PRO A 211 -21.41 15.99 -18.49
CA PRO A 211 -22.83 15.87 -18.83
C PRO A 211 -23.77 16.37 -17.74
N SER A 212 -23.40 16.28 -16.45
CA SER A 212 -24.26 16.73 -15.34
C SER A 212 -23.47 17.17 -14.09
N VAL A 213 -23.74 18.37 -13.58
CA VAL A 213 -23.20 18.87 -12.29
C VAL A 213 -24.26 19.58 -11.49
N THR A 214 -24.37 19.25 -10.21
CA THR A 214 -25.35 19.86 -9.29
C THR A 214 -24.88 21.22 -8.76
N ALA A 215 -23.57 21.39 -8.51
CA ALA A 215 -23.03 22.67 -8.03
C ALA A 215 -21.53 22.82 -8.36
N ILE A 216 -21.16 23.95 -8.99
CA ILE A 216 -19.78 24.39 -9.22
C ILE A 216 -19.55 25.68 -8.45
N ARG A 217 -18.52 25.72 -7.61
CA ARG A 217 -18.02 26.94 -6.99
C ARG A 217 -16.54 27.08 -7.30
N ILE A 218 -16.23 27.99 -8.21
CA ILE A 218 -14.86 28.33 -8.65
C ILE A 218 -14.13 29.03 -7.51
#